data_AF-A0AAW4Q5A1-F1
#
_entry.id   AF-A0AAW4Q5A1-F1
#
_cell.length_a   1.000
_cell.length_b   1.000
_cell.length_c   1.000
_cell.angle_alpha   90.00
_cell.angle_beta   90.00
_cell.angle_gamma   90.00
#
_symmetry.space_group_name_H-M   'P 1'
#
loop_
_entity.id
_entity.type
_entity.pdbx_description
1 polymer ?
#
loop_
_entity_poly.entity_id
_entity_poly.type
_entity_poly.pdbx_seq_one_letter_code
_entity_poly.pdbx_strand_id
1 'polypeptide(L)'
;MTDQNTAASDSERRPWGRGLYYACVRFLRVVLWRQGAASNDVVDSLAADLESIAEEHAVMAVDRRGDWTIVSRAIDYMAAKHDGPWQGKAWFESTLRVLMELAVPNSGLDEAGAAFLVDVQRGVNESYQSAPVPKSQLRVTSEVAAMVKTFTDAGCEYGLVSDLLDLCEEIFHGEVMSEEDQFSLFVAATAAPFVRQERKERNIDPAGK
;
A
#
# COMPACT_ATOMS: atom_id res chain seq x y z
N MET A 1 -32.69 43.97 -3.84
CA MET A 1 -33.42 42.81 -4.38
C MET A 1 -32.48 42.17 -5.41
N THR A 2 -31.33 41.69 -4.96
CA THR A 2 -31.06 40.29 -4.55
C THR A 2 -30.98 39.36 -5.76
N ASP A 3 -29.92 39.53 -6.54
CA ASP A 3 -29.35 38.45 -7.34
C ASP A 3 -28.66 37.48 -6.38
N GLN A 4 -29.37 36.41 -6.02
CA GLN A 4 -28.80 35.21 -5.45
C GLN A 4 -29.44 34.02 -6.16
N ASN A 5 -28.81 33.61 -7.26
CA ASN A 5 -28.99 32.26 -7.76
C ASN A 5 -27.66 31.72 -8.30
N THR A 6 -26.67 31.77 -7.41
CA THR A 6 -25.40 31.04 -7.54
C THR A 6 -25.39 30.01 -6.42
N ALA A 7 -26.23 28.98 -6.53
CA ALA A 7 -26.33 27.91 -5.55
C ALA A 7 -26.22 26.55 -6.24
N ALA A 8 -25.03 26.28 -6.78
CA ALA A 8 -24.44 24.94 -6.95
C ALA A 8 -23.04 25.08 -7.59
N SER A 9 -22.16 25.89 -7.02
CA SER A 9 -20.75 25.94 -7.42
C SER A 9 -19.97 24.90 -6.61
N ASP A 10 -19.49 23.86 -7.29
CA ASP A 10 -18.21 23.18 -6.99
C ASP A 10 -17.91 22.87 -5.51
N SER A 11 -18.87 22.34 -4.75
CA SER A 11 -18.52 21.49 -3.61
C SER A 11 -17.96 20.17 -4.16
N GLU A 12 -16.67 20.22 -4.54
CA GLU A 12 -15.71 19.13 -4.57
C GLU A 12 -16.26 17.78 -5.05
N ARG A 13 -16.10 17.48 -6.35
CA ARG A 13 -16.16 16.08 -6.81
C ARG A 13 -15.10 15.31 -6.04
N ARG A 14 -15.55 14.55 -5.03
CA ARG A 14 -14.71 13.63 -4.26
C ARG A 14 -13.77 12.87 -5.20
N PRO A 15 -12.47 12.75 -4.89
CA PRO A 15 -11.47 12.22 -5.84
C PRO A 15 -11.74 10.77 -6.24
N TRP A 16 -12.52 10.03 -5.47
CA TRP A 16 -12.93 8.66 -5.77
C TRP A 16 -14.14 8.52 -6.71
N GLY A 17 -14.92 9.57 -6.97
CA GLY A 17 -16.11 9.48 -7.84
C GLY A 17 -17.01 8.30 -7.47
N ARG A 18 -17.28 7.40 -8.44
CA ARG A 18 -18.03 6.13 -8.23
C ARG A 18 -17.12 4.91 -7.96
N GLY A 19 -15.83 5.13 -7.74
CA GLY A 19 -14.83 4.08 -7.57
C GLY A 19 -15.09 3.21 -6.35
N LEU A 20 -15.40 3.83 -5.20
CA LEU A 20 -15.71 3.12 -3.96
C LEU A 20 -17.03 2.34 -4.07
N TYR A 21 -18.09 2.96 -4.62
CA TYR A 21 -19.32 2.27 -4.97
C TYR A 21 -19.05 0.99 -5.78
N TYR A 22 -18.28 1.08 -6.87
CA TYR A 22 -18.00 -0.10 -7.70
C TYR A 22 -17.17 -1.16 -6.98
N ALA A 23 -16.27 -0.78 -6.07
CA ALA A 23 -15.57 -1.73 -5.22
C ALA A 23 -16.54 -2.47 -4.29
N CYS A 24 -17.47 -1.74 -3.66
CA CYS A 24 -18.51 -2.31 -2.80
C CYS A 24 -19.45 -3.25 -3.58
N VAL A 25 -19.85 -2.89 -4.81
CA VAL A 25 -20.64 -3.76 -5.69
C VAL A 25 -19.87 -5.05 -6.02
N ARG A 26 -18.59 -4.96 -6.38
CA ARG A 26 -17.76 -6.16 -6.65
C ARG A 26 -17.69 -7.06 -5.42
N PHE A 27 -17.40 -6.49 -4.26
CA PHE A 27 -17.36 -7.21 -3.00
C PHE A 27 -18.70 -7.91 -2.70
N LEU A 28 -19.82 -7.18 -2.77
CA LEU A 28 -21.16 -7.73 -2.50
C LEU A 28 -21.54 -8.84 -3.48
N ARG A 29 -21.20 -8.70 -4.75
CA ARG A 29 -21.43 -9.76 -5.74
C ARG A 29 -20.69 -11.04 -5.38
N VAL A 30 -19.46 -10.96 -4.87
CA VAL A 30 -18.70 -12.15 -4.46
C VAL A 30 -19.33 -12.81 -3.24
N VAL A 31 -19.63 -12.04 -2.19
CA VAL A 31 -20.08 -12.60 -0.90
C VAL A 31 -21.55 -13.02 -0.90
N LEU A 32 -22.43 -12.31 -1.63
CA LEU A 32 -23.86 -12.63 -1.71
C LEU A 32 -24.15 -13.73 -2.71
N TRP A 33 -23.43 -13.80 -3.85
CA TRP A 33 -23.65 -14.86 -4.85
C TRP A 33 -23.55 -16.27 -4.24
N ARG A 34 -22.71 -16.43 -3.22
CA ARG A 34 -22.50 -17.70 -2.49
C ARG A 34 -23.63 -18.07 -1.52
N GLN A 35 -24.46 -17.12 -1.14
CA GLN A 35 -25.61 -17.33 -0.24
C GLN A 35 -26.94 -17.52 -0.99
N GLY A 36 -26.90 -17.51 -2.32
CA GLY A 36 -28.07 -17.46 -3.19
C GLY A 36 -28.11 -16.14 -3.95
N ALA A 37 -28.64 -16.16 -5.18
CA ALA A 37 -28.65 -14.98 -6.02
C ALA A 37 -29.45 -13.83 -5.37
N ALA A 38 -28.75 -12.81 -4.87
CA ALA A 38 -29.36 -11.57 -4.42
C ALA A 38 -29.85 -10.76 -5.65
N SER A 39 -30.97 -10.06 -5.51
CA SER A 39 -31.44 -9.15 -6.56
C SER A 39 -30.47 -7.97 -6.72
N ASN A 40 -30.41 -7.39 -7.92
CA ASN A 40 -29.56 -6.23 -8.19
C ASN A 40 -29.91 -5.05 -7.26
N ASP A 41 -31.19 -4.84 -6.95
CA ASP A 41 -31.63 -3.77 -6.05
C ASP A 41 -31.07 -3.92 -4.62
N VAL A 42 -30.96 -5.15 -4.11
CA VAL A 42 -30.36 -5.43 -2.79
C VAL A 42 -28.85 -5.15 -2.82
N VAL A 43 -28.17 -5.56 -3.90
CA VAL A 43 -26.74 -5.28 -4.08
C VAL A 43 -26.49 -3.78 -4.16
N ASP A 44 -27.30 -3.05 -4.92
CA ASP A 44 -27.13 -1.61 -5.13
C ASP A 44 -27.40 -0.82 -3.84
N SER A 45 -28.45 -1.17 -3.09
CA SER A 45 -28.76 -0.54 -1.80
C SER A 45 -27.66 -0.81 -0.77
N LEU A 46 -27.18 -2.05 -0.65
CA LEU A 46 -26.09 -2.38 0.27
C LEU A 46 -24.78 -1.71 -0.16
N ALA A 47 -24.51 -1.61 -1.47
CA ALA A 47 -23.30 -0.98 -1.96
C ALA A 47 -23.22 0.50 -1.58
N ALA A 48 -24.35 1.22 -1.63
CA ALA A 48 -24.41 2.61 -1.16
C ALA A 48 -24.13 2.72 0.35
N ASP A 49 -24.65 1.79 1.16
CA ASP A 49 -24.39 1.76 2.60
C ASP A 49 -22.92 1.48 2.95
N LEU A 50 -22.27 0.59 2.17
CA LEU A 50 -20.85 0.26 2.35
C LEU A 50 -19.94 1.36 1.80
N GLU A 51 -20.34 2.03 0.72
CA GLU A 51 -19.61 3.18 0.18
C GLU A 51 -19.48 4.26 1.25
N SER A 52 -20.56 4.60 1.96
CA SER A 52 -20.50 5.60 3.04
C SER A 52 -19.47 5.26 4.13
N ILE A 53 -19.24 3.97 4.42
CA ILE A 53 -18.18 3.55 5.37
C ILE A 53 -16.80 3.73 4.72
N ALA A 54 -16.65 3.29 3.47
CA ALA A 54 -15.39 3.36 2.75
C ALA A 54 -14.91 4.81 2.54
N GLU A 55 -15.84 5.76 2.46
CA GLU A 55 -15.53 7.18 2.29
C GLU A 55 -14.76 7.78 3.45
N GLU A 56 -15.08 7.42 4.69
CA GLU A 56 -14.34 7.89 5.87
C GLU A 56 -12.87 7.47 5.79
N HIS A 57 -12.61 6.25 5.35
CA HIS A 57 -11.26 5.75 5.12
C HIS A 57 -10.58 6.39 3.89
N ALA A 58 -11.35 6.75 2.86
CA ALA A 58 -10.81 7.36 1.65
C ALA A 58 -10.33 8.80 1.89
N VAL A 59 -11.07 9.58 2.70
CA VAL A 59 -10.62 10.90 3.17
C VAL A 59 -9.27 10.76 3.86
N MET A 60 -9.16 9.86 4.84
CA MET A 60 -7.94 9.63 5.60
C MET A 60 -6.77 9.18 4.71
N ALA A 61 -7.01 8.30 3.74
CA ALA A 61 -5.99 7.82 2.81
C ALA A 61 -5.48 8.92 1.87
N VAL A 62 -6.35 9.83 1.43
CA VAL A 62 -5.95 11.01 0.65
C VAL A 62 -5.10 11.95 1.50
N ASP A 63 -5.51 12.25 2.73
CA ASP A 63 -4.79 13.18 3.59
C ASP A 63 -3.37 12.68 3.93
N ARG A 64 -3.19 11.37 4.11
CA ARG A 64 -1.90 10.80 4.55
C ARG A 64 -1.00 10.34 3.41
N ARG A 65 -1.57 9.86 2.30
CA ARG A 65 -0.84 9.21 1.21
C ARG A 65 -1.14 9.79 -0.17
N GLY A 66 -2.13 10.68 -0.29
CA GLY A 66 -2.61 11.17 -1.58
C GLY A 66 -3.27 10.10 -2.45
N ASP A 67 -3.64 8.94 -1.89
CA ASP A 67 -4.14 7.79 -2.65
C ASP A 67 -5.37 7.14 -2.01
N TRP A 68 -6.56 7.49 -2.51
CA TRP A 68 -7.81 6.84 -2.09
C TRP A 68 -7.93 5.39 -2.60
N THR A 69 -7.20 5.01 -3.66
CA THR A 69 -7.37 3.71 -4.31
C THR A 69 -6.91 2.56 -3.42
N ILE A 70 -6.14 2.84 -2.35
CA ILE A 70 -5.83 1.90 -1.27
C ILE A 70 -7.11 1.30 -0.68
N VAL A 71 -8.16 2.10 -0.48
CA VAL A 71 -9.44 1.63 0.08
C VAL A 71 -10.12 0.64 -0.87
N SER A 72 -10.14 0.92 -2.17
CA SER A 72 -10.68 -0.03 -3.17
C SER A 72 -9.89 -1.33 -3.16
N ARG A 73 -8.56 -1.27 -3.09
CA ARG A 73 -7.70 -2.47 -3.03
C ARG A 73 -7.98 -3.29 -1.76
N ALA A 74 -8.21 -2.63 -0.62
CA ALA A 74 -8.57 -3.30 0.62
C ALA A 74 -9.93 -4.02 0.50
N ILE A 75 -10.94 -3.38 -0.09
CA ILE A 75 -12.25 -4.00 -0.34
C ILE A 75 -12.13 -5.21 -1.30
N ASP A 76 -11.34 -5.08 -2.37
CA ASP A 76 -11.08 -6.18 -3.29
C ASP A 76 -10.31 -7.33 -2.60
N TYR A 77 -9.36 -7.02 -1.72
CA TYR A 77 -8.66 -8.00 -0.89
C TYR A 77 -9.61 -8.75 0.04
N MET A 78 -10.55 -8.04 0.69
CA MET A 78 -11.59 -8.65 1.51
C MET A 78 -12.42 -9.66 0.72
N ALA A 79 -12.85 -9.28 -0.50
CA ALA A 79 -13.61 -10.17 -1.38
C ALA A 79 -12.82 -11.43 -1.76
N ALA A 80 -11.51 -11.30 -1.98
CA ALA A 80 -10.66 -12.40 -2.43
C ALA A 80 -10.22 -13.36 -1.31
N LYS A 81 -10.02 -12.85 -0.08
CA LYS A 81 -9.42 -13.62 1.03
C LYS A 81 -10.38 -13.99 2.14
N HIS A 82 -11.38 -13.16 2.40
CA HIS A 82 -12.40 -13.41 3.42
C HIS A 82 -13.69 -13.89 2.77
N ASP A 83 -13.54 -14.92 1.96
CA ASP A 83 -14.49 -15.46 1.00
C ASP A 83 -15.58 -16.35 1.65
N GLY A 84 -16.13 -15.84 2.75
CA GLY A 84 -17.19 -16.45 3.55
C GLY A 84 -18.56 -15.83 3.31
N PRO A 85 -19.62 -16.37 3.95
CA PRO A 85 -20.95 -15.76 3.92
C PRO A 85 -20.89 -14.28 4.32
N TRP A 86 -21.70 -13.42 3.68
CA TRP A 86 -21.93 -12.05 4.14
C TRP A 86 -22.24 -12.03 5.65
N GLN A 87 -21.40 -11.33 6.42
CA GLN A 87 -21.48 -11.25 7.88
C GLN A 87 -22.07 -9.92 8.37
N GLY A 88 -22.57 -9.09 7.46
CA GLY A 88 -23.19 -7.81 7.79
C GLY A 88 -22.24 -6.62 7.77
N LYS A 89 -22.84 -5.43 7.85
CA LYS A 89 -22.16 -4.13 7.73
C LYS A 89 -21.09 -3.92 8.80
N ALA A 90 -21.35 -4.29 10.05
CA ALA A 90 -20.40 -4.14 11.15
C ALA A 90 -19.11 -4.96 10.96
N TRP A 91 -19.23 -6.14 10.35
CA TRP A 91 -18.07 -6.95 9.98
C TRP A 91 -17.26 -6.29 8.87
N PHE A 92 -17.93 -5.76 7.84
CA PHE A 92 -17.27 -5.03 6.76
C PHE A 92 -16.49 -3.83 7.30
N GLU A 93 -17.14 -3.00 8.12
CA GLU A 93 -16.54 -1.82 8.74
C GLU A 93 -15.33 -2.18 9.60
N SER A 94 -15.48 -3.15 10.50
CA SER A 94 -14.39 -3.57 11.40
C SER A 94 -13.20 -4.13 10.62
N THR A 95 -13.46 -4.92 9.57
CA THR A 95 -12.42 -5.52 8.74
C THR A 95 -11.71 -4.48 7.90
N LEU A 96 -12.45 -3.58 7.26
CA LEU A 96 -11.88 -2.49 6.47
C LEU A 96 -11.04 -1.57 7.36
N ARG A 97 -11.51 -1.24 8.56
CA ARG A 97 -10.74 -0.45 9.53
C ARG A 97 -9.40 -1.10 9.85
N VAL A 98 -9.37 -2.39 10.17
CA VAL A 98 -8.11 -3.10 10.46
C VAL A 98 -7.16 -3.07 9.26
N LEU A 99 -7.65 -3.34 8.05
CA LEU A 99 -6.83 -3.27 6.84
C LEU A 99 -6.29 -1.87 6.57
N MET A 100 -7.10 -0.84 6.83
CA MET A 100 -6.71 0.55 6.67
C MET A 100 -5.72 1.01 7.74
N GLU A 101 -5.78 0.52 8.97
CA GLU A 101 -4.74 0.78 9.97
C GLU A 101 -3.39 0.18 9.57
N LEU A 102 -3.39 -1.01 8.95
CA LEU A 102 -2.15 -1.63 8.46
C LEU A 102 -1.60 -0.91 7.22
N ALA A 103 -2.46 -0.54 6.27
CA ALA A 103 -2.06 0.08 5.00
C ALA A 103 -1.75 1.58 5.12
N VAL A 104 -2.50 2.29 5.97
CA VAL A 104 -2.36 3.73 6.22
C VAL A 104 -2.48 3.98 7.74
N PRO A 105 -1.40 3.68 8.50
CA PRO A 105 -1.42 3.82 9.96
C PRO A 105 -1.84 5.21 10.41
N ASN A 106 -2.81 5.27 11.32
CA ASN A 106 -3.29 6.55 11.87
C ASN A 106 -2.91 6.81 13.33
N SER A 107 -2.40 5.79 14.02
CA SER A 107 -2.04 5.79 15.43
C SER A 107 -0.55 5.49 15.63
N GLY A 108 0.01 5.96 16.75
CA GLY A 108 1.34 5.56 17.19
C GLY A 108 1.33 4.14 17.75
N LEU A 109 2.43 3.43 17.59
CA LEU A 109 2.62 2.09 18.14
C LEU A 109 3.47 2.17 19.41
N ASP A 110 3.13 1.31 20.37
CA ASP A 110 4.05 0.97 21.46
C ASP A 110 5.02 -0.14 21.01
N GLU A 111 5.96 -0.51 21.88
CA GLU A 111 6.98 -1.52 21.59
C GLU A 111 6.37 -2.88 21.18
N ALA A 112 5.30 -3.29 21.86
CA ALA A 112 4.61 -4.55 21.56
C ALA A 112 3.89 -4.49 20.19
N GLY A 113 3.23 -3.38 19.87
CA GLY A 113 2.61 -3.15 18.57
C GLY A 113 3.62 -3.10 17.43
N ALA A 114 4.79 -2.48 17.65
CA ALA A 114 5.89 -2.46 16.69
C ALA A 114 6.44 -3.88 16.45
N ALA A 115 6.63 -4.67 17.50
CA ALA A 115 7.07 -6.06 17.39
C ALA A 115 6.06 -6.92 16.60
N PHE A 116 4.75 -6.69 16.75
CA PHE A 116 3.75 -7.42 15.95
C PHE A 116 3.77 -7.04 14.46
N LEU A 117 4.16 -5.81 14.10
CA LEU A 117 4.26 -5.44 12.68
C LEU A 117 5.35 -6.20 11.92
N VAL A 118 6.40 -6.66 12.60
CA VAL A 118 7.43 -7.55 12.05
C VAL A 118 6.79 -8.89 11.63
N ASP A 119 5.94 -9.47 12.49
CA ASP A 119 5.20 -10.69 12.17
C ASP A 119 4.24 -10.47 10.99
N VAL A 120 3.56 -9.32 10.95
CA VAL A 120 2.67 -8.94 9.83
C VAL A 120 3.48 -8.82 8.53
N GLN A 121 4.62 -8.13 8.55
CA GLN A 121 5.47 -7.94 7.37
C GLN A 121 5.99 -9.28 6.86
N ARG A 122 6.44 -10.16 7.75
CA ARG A 122 6.83 -11.52 7.39
C ARG A 122 5.67 -12.29 6.74
N GLY A 123 4.46 -12.26 7.31
CA GLY A 123 3.28 -12.89 6.72
C GLY A 123 2.88 -12.31 5.35
N VAL A 124 3.06 -11.00 5.16
CA VAL A 124 2.89 -10.33 3.86
C VAL A 124 3.92 -10.83 2.85
N ASN A 125 5.19 -10.95 3.24
CA ASN A 125 6.26 -11.48 2.39
C ASN A 125 6.00 -12.94 1.98
N GLU A 126 5.63 -13.80 2.94
CA GLU A 126 5.22 -15.19 2.68
C GLU A 126 4.02 -15.23 1.71
N SER A 127 3.04 -14.34 1.89
CA SER A 127 1.89 -14.21 1.00
C SER A 127 2.31 -13.82 -0.43
N TYR A 128 3.27 -12.90 -0.59
CA TYR A 128 3.81 -12.53 -1.90
C TYR A 128 4.55 -13.68 -2.59
N GLN A 129 5.28 -14.50 -1.85
CA GLN A 129 5.93 -15.69 -2.40
C GLN A 129 4.92 -16.70 -2.96
N SER A 130 3.73 -16.78 -2.34
CA SER A 130 2.63 -17.63 -2.81
C SER A 130 1.78 -16.99 -3.93
N ALA A 131 1.95 -15.68 -4.18
CA ALA A 131 1.21 -14.98 -5.22
C ALA A 131 1.70 -15.44 -6.60
N PRO A 132 0.81 -15.64 -7.60
CA PRO A 132 1.22 -15.96 -8.96
C PRO A 132 2.06 -14.83 -9.56
N VAL A 133 3.38 -14.95 -9.48
CA VAL A 133 4.30 -14.04 -10.16
C VAL A 133 4.40 -14.48 -11.63
N PRO A 134 4.14 -13.60 -12.62
CA PRO A 134 4.36 -13.93 -14.03
C PRO A 134 5.78 -14.49 -14.22
N LYS A 135 5.93 -15.61 -14.94
CA LYS A 135 7.24 -16.25 -15.17
C LYS A 135 8.30 -15.32 -15.76
N SER A 136 7.90 -14.22 -16.40
CA SER A 136 8.78 -13.16 -16.89
C SER A 136 9.51 -12.41 -15.78
N GLN A 137 8.95 -12.32 -14.56
CA GLN A 137 9.53 -11.65 -13.41
C GLN A 137 10.38 -12.58 -12.52
N LEU A 138 10.23 -13.91 -12.68
CA LEU A 138 10.97 -14.92 -11.90
C LEU A 138 12.33 -15.32 -12.52
N ARG A 139 12.66 -14.82 -13.71
CA ARG A 139 13.97 -15.07 -14.31
C ARG A 139 14.98 -14.11 -13.71
N VAL A 140 15.99 -14.66 -13.03
CA VAL A 140 17.27 -13.96 -12.86
C VAL A 140 17.82 -13.76 -14.27
N THR A 141 17.60 -12.58 -14.81
CA THR A 141 18.16 -12.21 -16.11
C THR A 141 19.67 -12.03 -15.96
N SER A 142 20.38 -12.03 -17.09
CA SER A 142 21.80 -11.64 -17.11
C SER A 142 22.02 -10.24 -16.51
N GLU A 143 21.02 -9.37 -16.60
CA GLU A 143 21.05 -8.01 -16.01
C GLU A 143 20.97 -8.06 -14.49
N VAL A 144 20.07 -8.87 -13.92
CA VAL A 144 19.99 -9.07 -12.46
C VAL A 144 21.28 -9.67 -11.93
N ALA A 145 21.83 -10.69 -12.60
CA ALA A 145 23.10 -11.30 -12.19
C ALA A 145 24.28 -10.29 -12.23
N ALA A 146 24.32 -9.42 -13.24
CA ALA A 146 25.32 -8.36 -13.33
C ALA A 146 25.14 -7.31 -12.22
N MET A 147 23.90 -6.96 -11.88
CA MET A 147 23.60 -6.04 -10.78
C MET A 147 23.98 -6.63 -9.42
N VAL A 148 23.65 -7.89 -9.16
CA VAL A 148 24.06 -8.62 -7.93
C VAL A 148 25.58 -8.58 -7.80
N LYS A 149 26.31 -8.91 -8.87
CA LYS A 149 27.78 -8.84 -8.86
C LYS A 149 28.27 -7.42 -8.57
N THR A 150 27.64 -6.41 -9.14
CA THR A 150 28.02 -5.00 -8.92
C THR A 150 27.82 -4.60 -7.46
N PHE A 151 26.72 -5.01 -6.82
CA PHE A 151 26.49 -4.80 -5.40
C PHE A 151 27.48 -5.57 -4.52
N THR A 152 27.81 -6.82 -4.88
CA THR A 152 28.84 -7.59 -4.17
C THR A 152 30.20 -6.91 -4.25
N ASP A 153 30.64 -6.50 -5.44
CA ASP A 153 31.92 -5.83 -5.64
C ASP A 153 31.96 -4.50 -4.87
N ALA A 154 30.88 -3.71 -4.92
CA ALA A 154 30.77 -2.45 -4.19
C ALA A 154 30.73 -2.63 -2.66
N GLY A 155 30.04 -3.65 -2.15
CA GLY A 155 30.02 -3.99 -0.71
C GLY A 155 31.38 -4.44 -0.21
N CYS A 156 32.14 -5.18 -1.03
CA CYS A 156 33.53 -5.55 -0.73
C CYS A 156 34.48 -4.35 -0.76
N GLU A 157 34.27 -3.39 -1.66
CA GLU A 157 35.13 -2.19 -1.80
C GLU A 157 34.81 -1.13 -0.73
N TYR A 158 33.52 -0.95 -0.40
CA TYR A 158 33.02 0.06 0.51
C TYR A 158 32.20 -0.59 1.61
N GLY A 159 32.75 -0.68 2.83
CA GLY A 159 32.06 -1.29 3.98
C GLY A 159 30.66 -0.71 4.23
N LEU A 160 30.50 0.61 4.09
CA LEU A 160 29.19 1.29 4.18
C LEU A 160 28.16 0.80 3.15
N VAL A 161 28.59 0.33 1.99
CA VAL A 161 27.68 -0.29 1.00
C VAL A 161 27.27 -1.68 1.48
N SER A 162 28.16 -2.44 2.12
CA SER A 162 27.79 -3.71 2.77
C SER A 162 26.74 -3.48 3.85
N ASP A 163 26.96 -2.51 4.75
CA ASP A 163 26.02 -2.20 5.84
C ASP A 163 24.64 -1.79 5.28
N LEU A 164 24.62 -1.03 4.17
CA LEU A 164 23.37 -0.69 3.49
C LEU A 164 22.70 -1.88 2.79
N LEU A 165 23.46 -2.88 2.33
CA LEU A 165 22.90 -4.10 1.75
C LEU A 165 22.30 -5.00 2.82
N ASP A 166 22.96 -5.12 3.97
CA ASP A 166 22.43 -5.83 5.14
C ASP A 166 21.13 -5.18 5.62
N LEU A 167 21.11 -3.84 5.74
CA LEU A 167 19.89 -3.09 6.04
C LEU A 167 18.77 -3.32 4.99
N CYS A 168 19.12 -3.36 3.71
CA CYS A 168 18.15 -3.67 2.65
C CYS A 168 17.57 -5.09 2.81
N GLU A 169 18.38 -6.06 3.22
CA GLU A 169 17.96 -7.44 3.51
C GLU A 169 17.00 -7.48 4.70
N GLU A 170 17.35 -6.83 5.81
CA GLU A 170 16.50 -6.74 7.00
C GLU A 170 15.14 -6.11 6.69
N ILE A 171 15.14 -4.98 5.97
CA ILE A 171 13.89 -4.32 5.52
C ILE A 171 13.09 -5.24 4.61
N PHE A 172 13.76 -5.95 3.69
CA PHE A 172 13.09 -6.87 2.77
C PHE A 172 12.43 -8.03 3.52
N HIS A 173 13.08 -8.58 4.54
CA HIS A 173 12.56 -9.68 5.34
C HIS A 173 11.60 -9.24 6.46
N GLY A 174 11.61 -7.95 6.80
CA GLY A 174 10.77 -7.34 7.81
C GLY A 174 11.29 -7.47 9.23
N GLU A 175 12.61 -7.45 9.39
CA GLU A 175 13.28 -7.55 10.68
C GLU A 175 13.18 -6.22 11.48
N VAL A 176 13.34 -6.30 12.81
CA VAL A 176 13.35 -5.11 13.67
C VAL A 176 14.66 -4.36 13.45
N MET A 177 14.58 -3.15 12.91
CA MET A 177 15.74 -2.27 12.76
C MET A 177 16.30 -1.85 14.13
N SER A 178 17.61 -2.00 14.31
CA SER A 178 18.33 -1.46 15.46
C SER A 178 18.40 0.08 15.42
N GLU A 179 18.84 0.71 16.51
CA GLU A 179 19.09 2.17 16.51
C GLU A 179 20.19 2.55 15.49
N GLU A 180 21.15 1.66 15.26
CA GLU A 180 22.22 1.85 14.28
C GLU A 180 21.66 1.83 12.86
N ASP A 181 20.75 0.91 12.55
CA ASP A 181 20.06 0.80 11.26
C ASP A 181 19.20 2.03 10.97
N GLN A 182 18.46 2.51 11.97
CA GLN A 182 17.66 3.73 11.86
C GLN A 182 18.55 4.95 11.59
N PHE A 183 19.70 5.04 12.25
CA PHE A 183 20.67 6.10 12.01
C PHE A 183 21.27 6.02 10.60
N SER A 184 21.67 4.83 10.16
CA SER A 184 22.18 4.57 8.81
C SER A 184 21.16 4.95 7.73
N LEU A 185 19.89 4.58 7.91
CA LEU A 185 18.80 4.97 7.01
C LEU A 185 18.63 6.49 6.95
N PHE A 186 18.67 7.17 8.10
CA PHE A 186 18.57 8.63 8.18
C PHE A 186 19.73 9.32 7.44
N VAL A 187 20.96 8.87 7.67
CA VAL A 187 22.15 9.42 6.99
C VAL A 187 22.07 9.18 5.49
N ALA A 188 21.70 7.96 5.06
CA ALA A 188 21.54 7.63 3.64
C ALA A 188 20.45 8.48 2.96
N ALA A 189 19.28 8.63 3.59
CA ALA A 189 18.19 9.46 3.09
C ALA A 189 18.60 10.94 2.98
N THR A 190 19.37 11.43 3.96
CA THR A 190 19.91 12.80 3.96
C THR A 190 20.97 12.99 2.88
N ALA A 191 21.83 12.00 2.64
CA ALA A 191 22.90 12.06 1.63
C ALA A 191 22.35 11.97 0.20
N ALA A 192 21.27 11.23 -0.02
CA ALA A 192 20.70 10.97 -1.35
C ALA A 192 20.52 12.21 -2.25
N PRO A 193 19.94 13.35 -1.81
CA PRO A 193 19.85 14.56 -2.64
C PRO A 193 21.23 15.13 -3.02
N PHE A 194 22.21 15.13 -2.12
CA PHE A 194 23.57 15.62 -2.40
C PHE A 194 24.28 14.72 -3.40
N VAL A 195 24.16 13.40 -3.25
CA VAL A 195 24.70 12.43 -4.22
C VAL A 195 24.10 12.66 -5.61
N ARG A 196 22.79 12.88 -5.71
CA ARG A 196 22.14 13.19 -7.00
C ARG A 196 22.70 14.47 -7.64
N GLN A 197 22.97 15.49 -6.83
CA GLN A 197 23.54 16.75 -7.33
C GLN A 197 24.99 16.56 -7.80
N GLU A 198 25.83 15.91 -6.98
CA GLU A 198 27.22 15.61 -7.32
C GLU A 198 27.35 14.74 -8.58
N ARG A 199 26.48 13.75 -8.75
CA ARG A 199 26.47 12.91 -9.95
C ARG A 199 26.14 13.70 -11.21
N LYS A 200 25.26 14.71 -11.13
CA LYS A 200 24.99 15.63 -12.24
C LYS A 200 26.19 16.51 -12.54
N GLU A 201 26.79 17.11 -11.51
CA GLU A 201 27.95 18.00 -11.67
C GLU A 201 29.15 17.28 -12.28
N ARG A 202 29.35 16.01 -11.90
CA ARG A 202 30.41 15.14 -12.42
C ARG A 202 30.06 14.46 -13.74
N ASN A 203 28.87 14.70 -14.31
CA ASN A 203 28.36 14.02 -15.51
C ASN A 203 28.46 12.48 -15.44
N ILE A 204 28.23 11.91 -14.26
CA ILE A 204 28.24 10.46 -14.05
C ILE A 204 26.99 9.83 -14.67
N ASP A 205 25.84 10.51 -14.54
CA ASP A 205 24.59 10.08 -15.14
C ASP A 205 24.41 10.75 -16.52
N PRO A 206 24.45 10.00 -17.64
CA PRO A 206 24.17 10.57 -18.94
C PRO A 206 22.73 11.09 -18.97
N ALA A 207 22.52 12.28 -19.54
CA ALA A 207 21.21 12.92 -19.60
C ALA A 207 20.17 12.01 -20.30
N GLY A 208 19.25 11.46 -19.51
CA GLY A 208 18.03 10.81 -19.97
C GLY A 208 18.19 9.37 -20.45
N LYS A 209 17.75 8.42 -19.62
CA LYS A 209 16.94 7.29 -20.04
C LYS A 209 15.66 7.29 -19.22
#